data_AF-A0A382WII0-F1
#
_entry.id   AF-A0A382WII0-F1
#
_cell.length_a   1.000
_cell.length_b   1.000
_cell.length_c   1.000
_cell.angle_alpha   90.00
_cell.angle_beta   90.00
_cell.angle_gamma   90.00
#
_symmetry.space_group_name_H-M   'P 1'
#
loop_
_entity.id
_entity.type
_entity.pdbx_description
1 polymer ?
#
loop_
_entity_poly.entity_id
_entity_poly.type
_entity_poly.pdbx_seq_one_letter_code
_entity_poly.pdbx_strand_id
1 'polypeptide(L)' 'MPVRELPSGLQPPVVQVKVDYKSASAPIIDEEVTQVIEDVIGGAEGIKNIDSKSENGKSTINIEF' A
#
# COMPACT_ATOMS: atom_id res chain seq x y z
N MET A 1 29.97 -20.66 22.71
CA MET A 1 29.15 -19.43 22.78
C MET A 1 27.97 -19.62 21.84
N PRO A 2 26.71 -19.44 22.27
CA PRO A 2 25.58 -19.54 21.35
C PRO A 2 25.56 -18.30 20.44
N VAL A 3 25.67 -18.52 19.13
CA VAL A 3 25.37 -17.51 18.12
C VAL A 3 23.86 -17.27 18.19
N ARG A 4 23.44 -16.02 18.41
CA ARG A 4 22.08 -15.62 18.07
C ARG A 4 22.02 -15.56 16.55
N GLU A 5 21.44 -16.57 15.93
CA GLU A 5 21.07 -16.48 14.51
C GLU A 5 20.03 -15.35 14.40
N LEU A 6 20.32 -14.33 13.58
CA LEU A 6 19.30 -13.37 13.20
C LEU A 6 18.19 -14.18 12.52
N PRO A 7 16.89 -14.06 12.89
CA PRO A 7 15.85 -14.80 12.20
C PRO A 7 15.89 -14.40 10.72
N SER A 8 16.36 -15.31 9.87
CA SER A 8 16.29 -15.18 8.43
C SER A 8 14.81 -15.22 8.06
N GLY A 9 14.26 -14.09 7.60
CA GLY A 9 12.85 -13.98 7.21
C GLY A 9 12.02 -12.93 7.95
N LEU A 10 12.62 -11.88 8.52
CA LEU A 10 11.83 -10.72 8.94
C LEU A 10 11.21 -10.05 7.71
N GLN A 11 9.93 -10.28 7.48
CA GLN A 11 9.18 -9.58 6.45
C GLN A 11 9.02 -8.11 6.85
N PRO A 12 9.22 -7.18 5.92
CA PRO A 12 8.94 -5.77 6.17
C PRO A 12 7.48 -5.57 6.63
N PRO A 13 7.20 -4.55 7.46
CA PRO A 13 5.83 -4.23 7.84
C PRO A 13 5.04 -3.83 6.60
N VAL A 14 3.82 -4.39 6.46
CA VAL A 14 2.91 -4.02 5.37
C VAL A 14 1.64 -3.41 5.96
N VAL A 15 1.28 -2.22 5.48
CA VAL A 15 0.00 -1.58 5.75
C VAL A 15 -0.86 -1.65 4.51
N GLN A 16 -2.12 -2.10 4.65
CA GLN A 16 -3.07 -2.16 3.55
C GLN A 16 -4.19 -1.15 3.77
N VAL A 17 -4.39 -0.28 2.78
CA VAL A 17 -5.54 0.62 2.69
C VAL A 17 -6.52 0.00 1.69
N LYS A 18 -7.77 -0.16 2.12
CA LYS A 18 -8.88 -0.55 1.24
C LYS A 18 -9.83 0.61 1.11
N VAL A 19 -10.20 0.91 -0.12
CA VAL A 19 -11.22 1.91 -0.42
C VAL A 19 -12.38 1.23 -1.12
N ASP A 20 -13.58 1.51 -0.60
CA ASP A 20 -14.84 1.12 -1.23
C ASP A 20 -15.51 2.39 -1.77
N TYR A 21 -15.49 2.56 -3.09
CA TYR A 21 -16.07 3.72 -3.77
C TYR A 21 -17.09 3.24 -4.81
N LYS A 22 -18.28 2.89 -4.31
CA LYS A 22 -19.32 2.21 -5.08
C LYS A 22 -19.71 3.01 -6.33
N SER A 23 -19.96 2.28 -7.41
CA SER A 23 -20.45 2.80 -8.70
C SER A 23 -19.45 3.66 -9.49
N ALA A 24 -18.21 3.81 -9.04
CA ALA A 24 -17.16 4.44 -9.81
C ALA A 24 -16.36 3.40 -10.62
N SER A 25 -16.00 3.77 -11.85
CA SER A 25 -15.16 2.94 -12.69
C SER A 25 -13.72 2.91 -12.18
N ALA A 26 -12.99 1.84 -12.52
CA ALA A 26 -11.59 1.68 -12.14
C ALA A 26 -10.69 2.91 -12.45
N PRO A 27 -10.72 3.53 -13.66
CA PRO A 27 -9.89 4.71 -13.93
C PRO A 27 -10.27 5.94 -13.09
N ILE A 28 -11.56 6.12 -12.75
CA ILE A 28 -11.98 7.23 -11.88
C ILE A 28 -11.48 7.02 -10.45
N ILE A 29 -11.56 5.78 -9.94
CA ILE A 29 -11.02 5.45 -8.62
C ILE A 29 -9.50 5.64 -8.60
N ASP A 30 -8.83 5.32 -9.69
CA ASP A 30 -7.38 5.47 -9.79
C ASP A 30 -6.95 6.93 -9.70
N GLU A 31 -7.52 7.79 -10.54
CA GLU A 31 -7.16 9.21 -10.66
C GLU A 31 -7.59 10.02 -9.44
N GLU A 32 -8.84 9.85 -8.99
CA GLU A 32 -9.43 10.72 -7.96
C GLU A 32 -9.17 10.25 -6.53
N VAL A 33 -8.75 8.99 -6.35
CA VAL A 33 -8.62 8.39 -5.01
C VAL A 33 -7.26 7.74 -4.82
N THR A 34 -6.89 6.77 -5.65
CA THR A 34 -5.64 6.02 -5.47
C THR A 34 -4.44 6.96 -5.56
N GLN A 35 -4.32 7.77 -6.61
CA GLN A 35 -3.21 8.71 -6.78
C GLN A 35 -3.12 9.75 -5.66
N VAL A 36 -4.26 10.28 -5.21
CA VAL A 36 -4.31 11.24 -4.09
C VAL A 36 -3.79 10.62 -2.80
N ILE A 37 -4.15 9.35 -2.53
CA ILE A 37 -3.66 8.63 -1.36
C ILE A 37 -2.15 8.35 -1.49
N GLU A 38 -1.70 7.91 -2.66
CA GLU A 38 -0.28 7.65 -2.94
C GLU A 38 0.58 8.90 -2.77
N ASP A 39 0.12 10.06 -3.26
CA ASP A 39 0.83 11.34 -3.13
C ASP A 39 1.00 11.75 -1.65
N VAL A 40 -0.05 11.58 -0.84
CA VAL A 40 0.00 11.91 0.58
C VAL A 40 0.92 10.95 1.33
N ILE A 41 0.88 9.66 0.98
CA ILE A 41 1.63 8.61 1.67
C ILE A 41 3.10 8.60 1.25
N GLY A 42 3.41 8.85 -0.02
CA GLY A 42 4.76 8.79 -0.58
C GLY A 42 5.78 9.73 0.08
N GLY A 43 5.33 10.73 0.83
CA GLY A 43 6.18 11.61 1.63
C GLY A 43 6.54 11.08 3.02
N ALA A 44 6.01 9.94 3.46
CA ALA A 44 6.26 9.42 4.80
C ALA A 44 7.64 8.73 4.90
N GLU A 45 8.33 8.96 6.02
CA GLU A 45 9.64 8.37 6.28
C GLU A 45 9.54 6.85 6.47
N GLY A 46 10.50 6.12 5.89
CA GLY A 46 10.61 4.68 6.06
C GLY A 46 9.77 3.85 5.09
N ILE A 47 9.06 4.46 4.13
CA ILE A 47 8.42 3.71 3.05
C ILE A 47 9.48 3.13 2.11
N LYS A 48 9.37 1.82 1.84
CA LYS A 48 10.16 1.11 0.82
C LYS A 48 9.44 1.02 -0.51
N ASN A 49 8.16 0.64 -0.50
CA ASN A 49 7.39 0.43 -1.72
C ASN A 49 5.91 0.75 -1.50
N ILE A 50 5.24 1.21 -2.55
CA ILE A 50 3.79 1.39 -2.59
C ILE A 50 3.28 0.69 -3.85
N ASP A 51 2.35 -0.25 -3.68
CA ASP A 51 1.66 -0.93 -4.77
C ASP A 51 0.17 -0.74 -4.64
N SER A 52 -0.49 -0.35 -5.73
CA SER A 52 -1.93 -0.16 -5.74
C SER A 52 -2.62 -0.93 -6.86
N LYS A 53 -3.90 -1.24 -6.63
CA LYS A 53 -4.77 -1.83 -7.64
C LYS A 53 -6.17 -1.28 -7.51
N SER A 54 -6.58 -0.55 -8.53
CA SER A 54 -7.93 -0.01 -8.69
C SER A 54 -8.79 -0.97 -9.53
N GLU A 55 -9.98 -1.29 -9.05
CA GLU A 55 -11.00 -2.09 -9.75
C GLU A 55 -12.35 -1.38 -9.65
N ASN A 56 -13.34 -1.78 -10.45
CA ASN A 56 -14.66 -1.12 -10.41
C ASN A 56 -15.25 -1.21 -8.98
N GLY A 57 -15.55 -0.05 -8.39
CA GLY A 57 -16.10 0.07 -7.05
C GLY A 57 -15.11 -0.03 -5.88
N LYS A 58 -13.82 -0.34 -6.11
CA LYS A 58 -12.86 -0.57 -5.03
C LYS A 58 -11.40 -0.28 -5.41
N SER A 59 -10.58 0.07 -4.42
CA SER A 59 -9.11 0.13 -4.56
C SER A 59 -8.43 -0.55 -3.39
N THR A 60 -7.28 -1.17 -3.63
CA THR A 60 -6.40 -1.72 -2.60
C THR A 60 -5.00 -1.16 -2.79
N ILE A 61 -4.46 -0.57 -1.74
CA ILE A 61 -3.12 0.03 -1.71
C ILE A 61 -2.33 -0.67 -0.62
N ASN A 62 -1.14 -1.16 -0.94
CA ASN A 62 -0.22 -1.83 -0.04
C ASN A 62 1.02 -0.98 0.11
N ILE A 63 1.44 -0.76 1.36
CA ILE A 63 2.57 0.09 1.70
C ILE A 63 3.53 -0.77 2.49
N GLU A 64 4.72 -0.97 1.94
CA GLU A 64 5.81 -1.68 2.58
C GLU A 64 6.75 -0.66 3.24
N PHE A 65 7.09 -0.90 4.51
CA PHE A 65 8.05 -0.11 5.29
C PHE A 65 9.40 -0.82 5.48
#